data_AF-A0A0J1CS12-F1
#
_entry.id   AF-A0A0J1CS12-F1
#
_cell.length_a   1.000
_cell.length_b   1.000
_cell.length_c   1.000
_cell.angle_alpha   90.00
_cell.angle_beta   90.00
_cell.angle_gamma   90.00
#
_symmetry.space_group_name_H-M   'P 1'
#
loop_
_entity.id
_entity.type
_entity.pdbx_description
1 polymer ?
#
loop_
_entity_poly.entity_id
_entity_poly.type
_entity_poly.pdbx_seq_one_letter_code
_entity_poly.pdbx_strand_id
1 'polypeptide(L)'
;MRDLIVELKQLRLHGMAAGWAEMLEQGNVEVASSQWLLERLLQAESADRAVRSVSHQMNAAKFPVHRDIAGFDFDGSPVDRQL
;
A
#
# COMPACT_ATOMS: atom_id res chain seq x y z
N MET A 1 4.46 0.44 21.79
CA MET A 1 2.99 0.49 21.66
C MET A 1 2.70 1.14 20.31
N ARG A 2 2.03 0.46 19.38
CA ARG A 2 1.68 1.07 18.08
C ARG A 2 0.69 2.21 18.32
N ASP A 3 0.89 3.30 17.60
CA ASP A 3 -0.03 4.45 17.67
C ASP A 3 -0.99 4.38 16.46
N LEU A 4 -2.17 3.82 16.71
CA LEU A 4 -3.20 3.64 15.71
C LEU A 4 -3.69 4.97 15.11
N ILE A 5 -3.68 6.06 15.88
CA ILE A 5 -4.09 7.37 15.41
C ILE A 5 -3.10 7.86 14.34
N VAL A 6 -1.80 7.66 14.57
CA VAL A 6 -0.76 8.02 13.61
C VAL A 6 -0.86 7.18 12.34
N GLU A 7 -1.03 5.86 12.46
CA GLU A 7 -1.11 4.98 11.28
C GLU A 7 -2.39 5.26 10.45
N LEU A 8 -3.53 5.53 11.09
CA LEU A 8 -4.76 5.98 10.39
C LEU A 8 -4.54 7.29 9.63
N LYS A 9 -3.83 8.25 10.22
CA LYS A 9 -3.49 9.53 9.55
C LYS A 9 -2.55 9.31 8.36
N GLN A 10 -1.60 8.38 8.44
CA GLN A 10 -0.72 8.04 7.32
C GLN A 10 -1.51 7.49 6.12
N LEU A 11 -2.58 6.74 6.38
CA LEU A 11 -3.51 6.27 5.34
C LEU A 11 -4.51 7.33 4.86
N ARG A 12 -4.40 8.57 5.35
CA ARG A 12 -5.33 9.69 5.12
C ARG A 12 -6.74 9.45 5.64
N LEU A 13 -6.90 8.57 6.63
CA LEU A 13 -8.17 8.22 7.27
C LEU A 13 -8.46 9.13 8.47
N HIS A 14 -8.46 10.44 8.26
CA HIS A 14 -8.53 11.44 9.34
C HIS A 14 -9.80 11.34 10.18
N GLY A 15 -10.96 11.04 9.57
CA GLY A 15 -12.22 10.84 10.29
C GLY A 15 -12.20 9.62 11.20
N MET A 16 -11.58 8.51 10.75
CA MET A 16 -11.42 7.31 11.57
C MET A 16 -10.45 7.55 12.73
N ALA A 17 -9.38 8.31 12.50
CA ALA A 17 -8.45 8.71 13.55
C ALA A 17 -9.12 9.55 14.64
N ALA A 18 -10.03 10.46 14.27
CA ALA A 18 -10.81 11.26 15.22
C ALA A 18 -11.78 10.38 16.03
N GLY A 19 -12.57 9.54 15.36
CA GLY A 19 -13.51 8.64 16.04
C GLY A 19 -12.81 7.64 16.98
N TRP A 20 -11.64 7.15 16.60
CA TRP A 20 -10.83 6.29 17.48
C TRP A 20 -10.31 7.03 18.72
N ALA A 21 -9.91 8.30 18.58
CA ALA A 21 -9.47 9.12 19.70
C ALA A 21 -10.61 9.40 20.70
N GLU A 22 -11.81 9.72 20.20
CA GLU A 22 -13.00 9.92 21.03
C GLU A 22 -13.38 8.64 21.81
N MET A 23 -13.30 7.48 21.15
CA MET A 23 -13.55 6.18 21.79
C MET A 23 -12.53 5.85 22.90
N LEU A 24 -11.27 6.23 22.70
CA LEU A 24 -10.20 6.11 23.70
C LEU A 24 -10.45 7.02 24.91
N GLU A 25 -10.86 8.27 24.69
CA GLU A 25 -11.19 9.21 25.77
C GLU A 25 -12.39 8.76 26.60
N GLN A 26 -13.36 8.08 25.97
CA GLN A 26 -14.52 7.49 26.66
C GLN A 26 -14.15 6.29 27.55
N GLY A 27 -12.92 5.77 27.46
CA GLY A 27 -12.42 4.70 28.35
C GLY A 27 -13.20 3.39 28.22
N ASN A 28 -13.81 3.12 27.07
CA ASN A 28 -14.62 1.92 26.88
C ASN A 28 -13.72 0.68 26.77
N VAL A 29 -13.91 -0.30 27.67
CA VAL A 29 -13.15 -1.55 27.73
C VAL A 29 -13.26 -2.37 26.43
N GLU A 30 -14.37 -2.23 25.69
CA GLU A 30 -14.56 -2.87 24.39
C GLU A 30 -13.62 -2.30 23.30
N VAL A 31 -13.15 -1.06 23.44
CA VAL A 31 -12.21 -0.43 22.51
C VAL A 31 -10.84 -1.08 22.66
N ALA A 32 -10.42 -1.37 23.90
CA ALA A 32 -9.19 -2.10 24.16
C ALA A 32 -9.23 -3.53 23.61
N SER A 33 -10.38 -4.20 23.70
CA SER A 33 -10.54 -5.58 23.19
C SER A 33 -10.68 -5.64 21.66
N SER A 34 -11.06 -4.55 21.00
CA SER A 34 -11.15 -4.46 19.53
C SER A 34 -9.91 -3.85 18.87
N GLN A 35 -8.95 -3.37 19.65
CA GLN A 35 -7.69 -2.78 19.14
C GLN A 35 -6.92 -3.72 18.19
N TRP A 36 -6.79 -4.99 18.54
CA TRP A 36 -6.08 -5.98 17.72
C TRP A 36 -6.72 -6.16 16.33
N LEU A 37 -8.05 -6.02 16.24
CA LEU A 37 -8.78 -6.16 14.98
C LEU A 37 -8.48 -4.97 14.07
N LEU A 38 -8.48 -3.76 14.64
CA LEU A 38 -8.13 -2.55 13.90
C LEU A 38 -6.68 -2.61 13.40
N GLU A 39 -5.73 -3.07 14.22
CA GLU A 39 -4.33 -3.28 13.82
C GLU A 39 -4.22 -4.23 12.61
N ARG A 40 -4.94 -5.37 12.66
CA ARG A 40 -4.96 -6.36 11.57
C ARG A 40 -5.51 -5.77 10.27
N LEU A 41 -6.61 -5.02 10.34
CA LEU A 41 -7.23 -4.38 9.19
C LEU A 41 -6.32 -3.32 8.57
N LEU A 42 -5.65 -2.54 9.41
CA LEU A 42 -4.74 -1.50 8.95
C LEU A 42 -3.52 -2.09 8.22
N GLN A 43 -2.99 -3.20 8.72
CA GLN A 43 -1.90 -3.93 8.06
C GLN A 43 -2.32 -4.45 6.69
N ALA A 44 -3.53 -5.01 6.57
CA ALA A 44 -4.05 -5.51 5.30
C ALA A 44 -4.23 -4.37 4.27
N GLU A 45 -4.83 -3.25 4.69
CA GLU A 45 -5.03 -2.07 3.83
C GLU A 45 -3.69 -1.48 3.36
N SER A 46 -2.69 -1.39 4.24
CA SER A 46 -1.35 -0.90 3.86
C SER A 46 -0.69 -1.80 2.81
N ALA A 47 -0.82 -3.12 2.95
CA ALA A 47 -0.26 -4.06 1.99
C ALA A 47 -0.95 -3.94 0.62
N ASP A 48 -2.28 -3.86 0.62
CA ASP A 48 -3.07 -3.72 -0.61
C ASP A 48 -2.78 -2.41 -1.35
N ARG A 49 -2.68 -1.28 -0.63
CA ARG A 49 -2.30 0.01 -1.23
C ARG A 49 -0.91 -0.01 -1.83
N ALA A 50 0.06 -0.68 -1.19
CA ALA A 50 1.40 -0.81 -1.74
C ALA A 50 1.37 -1.56 -3.08
N VAL A 51 0.63 -2.68 -3.15
CA VAL A 51 0.44 -3.44 -4.40
C VAL A 51 -0.22 -2.58 -5.48
N ARG A 52 -1.31 -1.87 -5.16
CA ARG A 52 -1.98 -0.97 -6.12
C ARG A 52 -1.06 0.15 -6.59
N SER A 53 -0.28 0.76 -5.70
CA SER A 53 0.65 1.84 -6.05
C SER A 53 1.73 1.35 -7.00
N VAL A 54 2.30 0.17 -6.76
CA VAL A 54 3.30 -0.43 -7.66
C VAL A 54 2.67 -0.70 -9.02
N SER A 55 1.50 -1.34 -9.06
CA SER A 55 0.78 -1.59 -10.30
C SER A 55 0.47 -0.31 -11.07
N HIS A 56 0.04 0.76 -10.37
CA HIS A 56 -0.18 2.07 -10.98
C HIS A 56 1.11 2.68 -11.53
N GLN A 57 2.22 2.63 -10.81
CA GLN A 57 3.51 3.14 -11.28
C GLN A 57 4.01 2.38 -12.51
N MET A 58 3.92 1.04 -12.50
CA MET A 58 4.28 0.20 -13.64
C MET A 58 3.44 0.54 -14.88
N ASN A 59 2.11 0.68 -14.70
CA ASN A 59 1.20 1.06 -15.77
C ASN A 59 1.46 2.49 -16.28
N ALA A 60 1.65 3.47 -15.39
CA ALA A 60 1.91 4.87 -15.76
C ALA A 60 3.25 5.05 -16.49
N ALA A 61 4.27 4.28 -16.08
CA ALA A 61 5.56 4.23 -16.76
C ALA A 61 5.52 3.51 -18.12
N LYS A 62 4.35 2.96 -18.51
CA LYS A 62 4.17 2.13 -19.71
C LYS A 62 5.18 0.99 -19.79
N PHE A 63 5.62 0.48 -18.64
CA PHE A 63 6.44 -0.72 -18.64
C PHE A 63 5.60 -1.87 -19.20
N PRO A 64 6.08 -2.60 -20.22
CA PRO A 64 5.35 -3.75 -20.73
C PRO A 64 5.18 -4.74 -19.59
N VAL A 65 3.92 -5.04 -19.24
CA VAL A 65 3.56 -5.96 -18.14
C VAL A 65 4.18 -7.35 -18.36
N HIS A 66 4.52 -7.67 -19.60
CA HIS A 66 5.48 -8.71 -19.96
C HIS A 66 6.40 -8.16 -21.06
N ARG A 67 7.67 -7.90 -20.73
CA ARG A 67 8.73 -7.90 -21.75
C ARG A 67 9.37 -9.27 -21.70
N ASP A 68 8.64 -10.28 -22.19
CA ASP A 68 9.27 -11.55 -22.51
C ASP A 68 10.33 -11.25 -23.58
N ILE A 69 11.49 -11.89 -23.42
CA ILE A 69 12.61 -11.85 -24.38
C ILE A 69 12.16 -12.27 -25.80
N ALA A 70 11.02 -12.94 -25.90
CA ALA A 70 10.38 -13.36 -27.15
C ALA A 70 9.65 -12.22 -27.90
N GLY A 71 9.31 -11.12 -27.24
CA GLY A 71 8.61 -9.96 -27.83
C GLY A 71 9.49 -8.73 -28.02
N PHE A 72 10.79 -8.83 -27.78
CA PHE A 72 11.71 -7.72 -28.01
C PHE A 72 12.03 -7.61 -29.51
N ASP A 73 11.60 -6.52 -30.12
CA ASP A 73 11.98 -6.19 -31.50
C ASP A 73 13.41 -5.64 -31.51
N PHE A 74 14.33 -6.46 -32.00
CA PHE A 74 15.75 -6.14 -32.12
C PHE A 74 16.07 -5.23 -33.32
N ASP A 75 15.12 -4.96 -34.22
CA ASP A 75 15.36 -4.28 -35.50
C ASP A 75 15.70 -2.79 -35.33
N GLY A 76 15.41 -2.20 -34.16
CA GLY A 76 15.72 -0.81 -33.82
C GLY A 76 16.84 -0.61 -32.79
N SER A 77 17.47 -1.67 -32.29
CA SER A 77 18.50 -1.57 -31.25
C SER A 77 19.89 -1.85 -31.84
N PRO A 78 20.87 -0.93 -31.75
CA PRO A 78 22.24 -1.23 -32.11
C PRO A 78 22.83 -2.14 -31.03
N VAL A 79 22.55 -3.44 -31.13
CA VAL A 79 23.22 -4.44 -30.29
C VAL A 79 24.58 -4.72 -30.93
N ASP A 80 25.64 -4.38 -30.20
CA ASP A 80 27.01 -4.63 -30.61
C ASP A 80 27.22 -6.15 -30.77
N ARG A 81 27.40 -6.60 -32.01
CA ARG A 81 27.41 -8.02 -32.40
C ARG A 81 28.82 -8.60 -32.29
N GLN A 82 29.52 -8.31 -31.20
CA GLN A 82 30.81 -8.88 -30.87
C GLN A 82 30.86 -9.31 -29.41
N LEU A 83 30.31 -10.49 -29.12
CA LEU A 83 30.71 -11.38 -28.02
C LEU A 83 30.31 -12.81 -28.38
#